data_AF-A0A3D1HI08-F1
#
_entry.id   AF-A0A3D1HI08-F1
#
_cell.length_a   1.000
_cell.length_b   1.000
_cell.length_c   1.000
_cell.angle_alpha   90.00
_cell.angle_beta   90.00
_cell.angle_gamma   90.00
#
_symmetry.space_group_name_H-M   'P 1'
#
loop_
_entity.id
_entity.type
_entity.pdbx_description
1 polymer ?
#
loop_
_entity_poly.entity_id
_entity_poly.type
_entity_poly.pdbx_seq_one_letter_code
_entity_poly.pdbx_strand_id
1 'polypeptide(L)'
;MSKSITININNKEYPCRQTLGAMLRFKRETGKEVTEMDAGSITDTLTFLYCCIKSECKNENIEFNMSLDDFADALSPEDLEEWNKANAPEDDADEAEGDGEKKS
;
A
#
# COMPACT_ATOMS: atom_id res chain seq x y z
N MET A 1 11.75 10.76 5.65
CA MET A 1 11.14 11.17 4.36
C MET A 1 10.02 10.18 4.07
N SER A 2 8.81 10.62 3.72
CA SER A 2 7.72 9.68 3.42
C SER A 2 8.07 8.89 2.15
N LYS A 3 8.23 7.57 2.25
CA LYS A 3 8.48 6.68 1.12
C LYS A 3 7.26 6.76 0.18
N SER A 4 7.45 7.29 -1.03
CA SER A 4 6.44 7.26 -2.09
C SER A 4 6.57 5.94 -2.82
N ILE A 5 5.60 5.04 -2.63
CA ILE A 5 5.58 3.74 -3.29
C ILE A 5 4.74 3.90 -4.56
N THR A 6 5.17 3.35 -5.69
CA THR A 6 4.35 3.24 -6.90
C THR A 6 3.80 1.83 -7.02
N ILE A 7 2.55 1.70 -7.46
CA ILE A 7 1.94 0.41 -7.78
C ILE A 7 1.58 0.39 -9.24
N ASN A 8 1.83 -0.75 -9.90
CA ASN A 8 1.41 -0.98 -11.27
C ASN A 8 0.04 -1.67 -11.28
N ILE A 9 -0.92 -1.09 -12.00
CA ILE A 9 -2.27 -1.64 -12.15
C ILE A 9 -2.62 -1.56 -13.62
N ASN A 10 -2.92 -2.69 -14.26
CA ASN A 10 -3.22 -2.75 -15.70
C ASN A 10 -2.16 -2.05 -16.57
N ASN A 11 -0.87 -2.27 -16.30
CA ASN A 11 0.27 -1.64 -16.97
C ASN A 11 0.38 -0.11 -16.78
N LYS A 12 -0.30 0.47 -15.79
CA LYS A 12 -0.19 1.88 -15.43
C LYS A 12 0.31 2.05 -14.01
N GLU A 13 1.34 2.86 -13.84
CA GLU A 13 1.90 3.19 -12.54
C GLU A 13 1.07 4.28 -11.86
N TYR A 14 0.74 4.06 -10.59
CA TYR A 14 0.01 5.00 -9.76
C TYR A 14 0.81 5.29 -8.48
N PRO A 15 0.90 6.56 -8.07
CA PRO A 15 1.54 6.90 -6.81
C PRO A 15 0.66 6.47 -5.63
N CYS A 16 1.29 5.88 -4.62
CA CYS A 16 0.68 5.46 -3.38
C CYS A 16 1.41 6.09 -2.21
N ARG A 17 0.66 6.84 -1.40
CA ARG A 17 1.16 7.43 -0.16
C ARG A 17 0.12 7.38 0.94
N GLN A 18 0.57 6.95 2.12
CA GLN A 18 -0.22 7.08 3.33
C GLN A 18 -0.38 8.57 3.68
N THR A 19 -1.57 9.10 3.47
CA THR A 19 -1.93 10.49 3.78
C THR A 19 -3.14 10.51 4.72
N LEU A 20 -3.31 11.57 5.50
CA LEU A 20 -4.53 11.74 6.32
C LEU A 20 -5.81 11.72 5.46
N GLY A 21 -5.71 12.15 4.19
CA GLY A 21 -6.80 12.04 3.23
C GLY A 21 -7.14 10.59 2.84
N ALA A 22 -6.15 9.68 2.83
CA ALA A 22 -6.37 8.26 2.62
C ALA A 22 -7.06 7.63 3.84
N MET A 23 -6.59 7.95 5.05
CA MET A 23 -7.19 7.47 6.30
C MET A 23 -8.66 7.90 6.44
N LEU A 24 -8.96 9.16 6.11
CA LEU A 24 -10.33 9.67 6.13
C LEU A 24 -11.24 8.97 5.11
N ARG A 25 -10.71 8.62 3.92
CA ARG A 25 -11.45 7.87 2.91
C ARG A 25 -11.73 6.45 3.37
N PHE A 26 -10.73 5.78 3.95
CA PHE A 26 -10.90 4.44 4.49
C PHE A 26 -12.04 4.39 5.52
N LYS A 27 -12.06 5.32 6.47
CA LYS A 27 -13.16 5.44 7.44
C LYS A 27 -14.53 5.59 6.78
N ARG A 28 -14.62 6.32 5.67
CA ARG A 28 -15.87 6.53 4.93
C ARG A 28 -16.33 5.28 4.19
N GLU A 29 -15.40 4.47 3.69
CA GLU A 29 -15.69 3.23 2.96
C GLU A 29 -16.06 2.09 3.92
N THR A 30 -15.32 1.93 5.03
CA THR A 30 -15.44 0.76 5.92
C THR A 30 -16.18 1.02 7.22
N GLY A 31 -16.33 2.29 7.61
CA GLY A 31 -16.85 2.70 8.92
C GLY A 31 -15.87 2.55 10.08
N LYS A 32 -14.62 2.14 9.83
CA LYS A 32 -13.58 1.87 10.83
C LYS A 32 -12.37 2.80 10.68
N GLU A 33 -11.67 3.07 11.76
CA GLU A 33 -10.37 3.75 11.68
C GLU A 33 -9.30 2.82 11.11
N VAL A 34 -8.24 3.40 10.51
CA VAL A 34 -7.07 2.61 10.04
C VAL A 34 -6.38 1.89 11.20
N THR A 35 -6.46 2.43 12.42
CA THR A 35 -5.95 1.76 13.64
C THR A 35 -6.74 0.52 14.03
N GLU A 36 -7.94 0.34 13.49
CA GLU A 36 -8.80 -0.82 13.70
C GLU A 36 -8.71 -1.83 12.54
N MET A 37 -7.84 -1.57 11.55
CA MET A 37 -7.58 -2.53 10.48
C MET A 37 -6.96 -3.81 11.03
N ASP A 38 -7.51 -4.93 10.60
CA ASP A 38 -6.89 -6.22 10.79
C ASP A 38 -5.91 -6.47 9.64
N ALA A 39 -4.63 -6.70 9.96
CA ALA A 39 -3.60 -6.93 8.94
C ALA A 39 -3.79 -8.25 8.17
N GLY A 40 -4.59 -9.19 8.70
CA GLY A 40 -5.00 -10.41 8.00
C GLY A 40 -6.24 -10.23 7.12
N SER A 41 -6.92 -9.08 7.21
CA SER A 41 -8.09 -8.77 6.38
C SER A 41 -7.64 -8.22 5.03
N ILE A 42 -7.72 -9.09 4.01
CA ILE A 42 -7.44 -8.75 2.61
C ILE A 42 -8.30 -7.57 2.16
N THR A 43 -9.59 -7.57 2.54
CA THR A 43 -10.53 -6.51 2.15
C THR A 43 -10.19 -5.17 2.79
N ASP A 44 -9.80 -5.15 4.07
CA ASP A 44 -9.39 -3.91 4.73
C ASP A 44 -8.09 -3.37 4.12
N THR A 45 -7.12 -4.26 3.85
CA THR A 45 -5.84 -3.93 3.21
C THR A 45 -6.04 -3.35 1.80
N LEU A 46 -6.84 -4.03 0.98
CA LEU A 46 -7.21 -3.59 -0.37
C LEU A 46 -7.90 -2.22 -0.35
N THR A 47 -8.88 -2.04 0.54
CA THR A 47 -9.65 -0.79 0.65
C THR A 47 -8.74 0.36 1.08
N PHE A 48 -7.83 0.11 2.03
CA PHE A 48 -6.88 1.11 2.47
C PHE A 48 -5.88 1.48 1.37
N LEU A 49 -5.41 0.50 0.60
CA LEU A 49 -4.53 0.73 -0.54
C LEU A 49 -5.22 1.61 -1.60
N TYR A 50 -6.46 1.27 -1.99
CA TYR A 50 -7.27 2.07 -2.90
C TYR A 50 -7.39 3.52 -2.42
N CYS A 51 -7.64 3.71 -1.13
CA CYS A 51 -7.73 5.04 -0.53
C CYS A 51 -6.42 5.83 -0.60
N CYS A 52 -5.27 5.15 -0.46
CA CYS A 52 -3.94 5.77 -0.61
C CYS A 52 -3.72 6.27 -2.03
N ILE A 53 -3.95 5.43 -3.04
CA ILE A 53 -3.78 5.79 -4.44
C ILE A 53 -4.72 6.92 -4.85
N LYS A 54 -6.01 6.81 -4.51
CA LYS A 54 -7.02 7.83 -4.83
C LYS A 54 -6.73 9.18 -4.16
N SER A 55 -6.09 9.15 -2.98
CA SER A 55 -5.68 10.38 -2.30
C SER A 55 -4.50 11.04 -3.00
N GLU A 56 -3.47 10.27 -3.34
CA GLU A 56 -2.26 10.80 -3.97
C GLU A 56 -2.49 11.19 -5.43
N CYS A 57 -3.26 10.41 -6.19
CA CYS A 57 -3.69 10.80 -7.54
C CYS A 57 -4.44 12.14 -7.54
N LYS A 58 -5.26 12.41 -6.52
CA LYS A 58 -5.92 13.71 -6.36
C LYS A 58 -4.91 14.82 -6.02
N ASN A 59 -3.85 14.52 -5.25
CA ASN A 59 -2.82 15.46 -4.88
C ASN A 59 -1.93 15.84 -6.09
N GLU A 60 -1.59 14.86 -6.92
CA GLU A 60 -0.75 15.03 -8.12
C GLU A 60 -1.55 15.33 -9.40
N ASN A 61 -2.87 15.46 -9.29
CA ASN A 61 -3.78 15.72 -10.42
C ASN A 61 -3.72 14.64 -11.52
N ILE A 62 -3.51 13.39 -11.09
CA ILE A 62 -3.51 12.19 -11.94
C ILE A 62 -4.93 11.64 -12.02
N GLU A 63 -5.38 11.34 -13.23
CA GLU A 63 -6.70 10.78 -13.46
C GLU A 63 -6.77 9.32 -12.98
N PHE A 64 -7.63 9.10 -11.98
CA PHE A 64 -7.91 7.80 -11.37
C PHE A 64 -9.44 7.59 -11.33
N ASN A 65 -9.97 6.99 -12.39
CA ASN A 65 -11.41 6.80 -12.63
C ASN A 65 -11.92 5.40 -12.27
N MET A 66 -11.14 4.61 -11.52
CA MET A 66 -11.53 3.28 -11.07
C MET A 66 -12.36 3.36 -9.77
N SER A 67 -13.46 2.60 -9.72
CA SER A 67 -14.18 2.34 -8.47
C SER A 67 -13.37 1.37 -7.58
N LEU A 68 -13.80 1.16 -6.33
CA LEU A 68 -13.15 0.17 -5.47
C LEU A 68 -13.30 -1.25 -6.05
N ASP A 69 -14.44 -1.56 -6.65
CA ASP A 69 -14.68 -2.84 -7.33
C ASP A 69 -13.79 -3.00 -8.57
N ASP A 70 -13.72 -2.01 -9.46
CA ASP A 70 -12.82 -2.06 -10.64
C ASP A 70 -11.34 -2.21 -10.22
N PHE A 71 -10.97 -1.58 -9.11
CA PHE A 71 -9.63 -1.69 -8.56
C PHE A 71 -9.35 -3.10 -8.01
N ALA A 72 -10.34 -3.71 -7.34
CA ALA A 72 -10.27 -5.08 -6.84
C ALA A 72 -10.14 -6.10 -7.97
N ASP A 73 -10.91 -5.93 -9.06
CA ASP A 73 -10.87 -6.78 -10.25
C ASP A 73 -9.54 -6.66 -11.01
N ALA A 74 -8.87 -5.51 -10.89
CA ALA A 74 -7.60 -5.22 -11.55
C ALA A 74 -6.35 -5.64 -10.74
N LEU A 75 -6.51 -5.98 -9.46
CA LEU A 75 -5.40 -6.39 -8.60
C LEU A 75 -5.36 -7.89 -8.42
N SER A 76 -4.15 -8.46 -8.51
CA SER A 76 -3.90 -9.82 -8.08
C SER A 76 -3.63 -9.84 -6.56
N PRO A 77 -3.89 -10.97 -5.88
CA PRO A 77 -3.48 -11.13 -4.48
C PRO A 77 -1.97 -10.93 -4.28
N GLU A 78 -1.15 -11.32 -5.26
CA GLU A 78 0.31 -11.13 -5.25
C GLU A 78 0.70 -9.65 -5.21
N ASP A 79 0.03 -8.79 -6.01
CA ASP A 79 0.27 -7.34 -6.03
C ASP A 79 -0.02 -6.70 -4.66
N LEU A 80 -1.05 -7.20 -3.97
CA LEU A 80 -1.44 -6.72 -2.65
C LEU A 80 -0.43 -7.14 -1.57
N GLU A 81 0.10 -8.37 -1.65
CA GLU A 81 1.15 -8.86 -0.76
C GLU A 81 2.46 -8.09 -0.95
N GLU A 82 2.87 -7.81 -2.19
CA GLU A 82 4.06 -6.99 -2.48
C GLU A 82 3.91 -5.58 -1.91
N TRP A 83 2.74 -4.96 -2.07
CA TRP A 83 2.47 -3.68 -1.46
C TRP A 83 2.52 -3.73 0.07
N ASN A 84 1.90 -4.75 0.67
CA ASN A 84 1.90 -4.90 2.12
C ASN A 84 3.33 -5.04 2.64
N LYS A 85 4.19 -5.83 1.96
CA LYS A 85 5.61 -5.97 2.30
C LYS A 85 6.39 -4.66 2.14
N ALA A 86 6.11 -3.88 1.09
CA ALA A 86 6.78 -2.61 0.85
C ALA A 86 6.35 -1.50 1.83
N ASN A 87 5.15 -1.63 2.39
CA ASN A 87 4.50 -0.63 3.24
C ASN A 87 4.37 -1.08 4.71
N ALA A 88 4.77 -2.31 5.03
CA ALA A 88 4.96 -2.76 6.39
C ALA A 88 5.95 -1.82 7.08
N PRO A 89 5.72 -1.45 8.36
CA PRO A 89 6.72 -0.71 9.10
C PRO A 89 8.02 -1.52 9.06
N GLU A 90 9.09 -0.92 8.52
CA GLU A 90 10.44 -1.44 8.70
C GLU A 90 10.67 -1.41 10.22
N ASP A 91 10.50 -2.56 10.90
CA ASP A 91 11.35 -2.86 12.04
C ASP A 91 12.78 -2.67 11.50
N ASP A 92 13.55 -1.78 12.11
CA ASP A 92 14.97 -1.54 11.83
C ASP A 92 15.68 -2.89 11.61
N ALA A 93 15.80 -3.31 10.35
CA ALA A 93 16.68 -4.38 9.91
C ALA A 93 17.77 -3.75 9.06
N ASP A 94 18.42 -2.73 9.61
CA ASP A 94 19.80 -2.42 9.28
C ASP A 94 20.67 -3.42 10.05
N GLU A 95 21.07 -4.51 9.37
CA GLU A 95 22.48 -4.86 9.18
C GLU A 95 22.55 -6.17 8.37
N ALA A 96 22.95 -6.00 7.13
CA ALA A 96 23.43 -7.06 6.29
C ALA A 96 24.88 -7.45 6.64
N GLU A 97 25.25 -8.63 6.14
CA GLU A 97 26.59 -9.08 5.77
C GLU A 97 27.37 -9.94 6.78
N GLY A 98 27.73 -11.14 6.31
CA GLY A 98 28.39 -12.17 7.08
C GLY A 98 29.90 -12.04 7.12
N ASP A 99 30.48 -12.69 8.12
CA ASP A 99 31.84 -13.24 8.03
C ASP A 99 31.81 -14.63 8.66
N GLY A 100 32.00 -15.65 7.83
CA GLY A 100 31.80 -17.03 8.24
C GLY A 100 32.49 -18.05 7.33
N GLU A 101 33.64 -17.71 6.73
CA GLU A 101 34.48 -18.70 6.05
C GLU A 101 35.98 -18.33 6.08
N LYS A 102 36.76 -18.94 6.99
CA LYS A 102 37.82 -19.94 6.68
C LYS A 102 38.75 -20.22 7.86
N LYS A 103 38.96 -21.53 8.10
CA LYS A 103 40.16 -22.24 8.62
C LYS A 103 41.05 -21.50 9.63
N SER A 104 41.19 -22.06 10.83
CA SER A 104 42.36 -22.89 11.17
C SER A 104 42.14 -23.73 12.41
#